data_AF-A0A8D4J191-F1
#
_entry.id   AF-A0A8D4J191-F1
#
_cell.length_a   1.000
_cell.length_b   1.000
_cell.length_c   1.000
_cell.angle_alpha   90.00
_cell.angle_beta   90.00
_cell.angle_gamma   90.00
#
_symmetry.space_group_name_H-M   'P 1'
#
loop_
_entity.id
_entity.type
_entity.pdbx_description
1 polymer ?
#
loop_
_entity_poly.entity_id
_entity_poly.type
_entity_poly.pdbx_seq_one_letter_code
_entity_poly.pdbx_strand_id
1 'polypeptide(L)'
;MQSLPLFIFTLIINGISSQPQQLTLPEPEKKYTFEFTEYELQQMAWLWFAFKCGAGISQHIHKIFKMLRSDMAGQIYGQAYDYLSVLRATNQILNRIIQEFEADPMTNWRVLKHLRQFDPKAVKIDR
;
A
#
# COMPACT_ATOMS: atom_id res chain seq x y z
N MET A 1 28.48 28.18 -42.96
CA MET A 1 27.22 27.72 -43.58
C MET A 1 27.51 26.42 -44.31
N GLN A 2 27.22 25.27 -43.70
CA GLN A 2 27.27 23.97 -44.36
C GLN A 2 25.83 23.49 -44.55
N SER A 3 25.41 23.37 -45.81
CA SER A 3 24.12 22.84 -46.21
C SER A 3 24.07 21.34 -45.97
N LEU A 4 23.15 20.86 -45.15
CA LEU A 4 22.84 19.42 -45.05
C LEU A 4 22.13 18.94 -46.34
N PRO A 5 22.43 17.71 -46.80
CA PRO A 5 21.95 17.19 -48.08
C PRO A 5 20.47 16.80 -48.05
N LEU A 6 19.82 16.91 -49.21
CA LEU A 6 18.39 16.71 -49.52
C LEU A 6 17.79 15.34 -49.11
N PHE A 7 18.58 14.43 -48.53
CA PHE A 7 18.15 13.06 -48.19
C PHE A 7 17.34 12.95 -46.88
N ILE A 8 17.42 13.92 -45.98
CA ILE A 8 16.63 13.89 -44.73
C ILE A 8 15.16 14.30 -44.97
N PHE A 9 14.87 15.05 -46.04
CA PHE A 9 13.52 15.59 -46.25
C PHE A 9 12.53 14.54 -46.78
N THR A 10 12.99 13.53 -47.52
CA THR A 10 12.11 12.50 -48.12
C THR A 10 11.68 11.42 -47.12
N LEU A 11 12.43 11.20 -46.03
CA LEU A 11 12.07 10.21 -45.01
C LEU A 11 10.92 10.70 -44.10
N ILE A 12 10.71 12.01 -44.02
CA ILE A 12 9.66 12.62 -43.19
C ILE A 12 8.28 12.54 -43.88
N ILE A 13 8.23 12.56 -45.22
CA ILE A 13 6.97 12.62 -45.96
C ILE A 13 6.40 11.23 -46.30
N ASN A 14 7.23 10.21 -46.53
CA ASN A 14 6.75 8.87 -46.94
C ASN A 14 6.52 7.88 -45.77
N GLY A 15 6.75 8.27 -44.52
CA GLY A 15 6.51 7.44 -43.33
C GLY A 15 5.16 7.68 -42.65
N ILE A 16 4.41 8.71 -43.07
CA ILE A 16 3.09 9.02 -42.50
C ILE A 16 2.04 8.22 -43.25
N SER A 17 2.05 6.90 -43.03
CA SER A 17 0.86 6.10 -43.20
C SER A 17 -0.19 6.63 -42.22
N SER A 18 -1.22 7.22 -42.80
CA SER A 18 -2.40 7.75 -42.15
C SER A 18 -3.18 6.66 -41.42
N GLN A 19 -2.94 6.52 -40.12
CA GLN A 19 -4.01 6.29 -39.15
C GLN A 19 -3.73 7.13 -37.90
N PRO A 20 -4.69 7.95 -37.41
CA PRO A 20 -4.62 8.38 -36.03
C PRO A 20 -4.76 7.10 -35.19
N GLN A 21 -3.64 6.57 -34.69
CA GLN A 21 -3.69 5.64 -33.58
C GLN A 21 -4.32 6.41 -32.43
N GLN A 22 -5.62 6.21 -32.25
CA GLN A 22 -6.36 6.70 -31.11
C GLN A 22 -5.69 6.05 -29.89
N LEU A 23 -4.80 6.80 -29.24
CA LEU A 23 -4.20 6.42 -27.97
C LEU A 23 -5.36 6.26 -26.99
N THR A 24 -5.86 5.05 -26.85
CA THR A 24 -6.87 4.72 -25.86
C THR A 24 -6.25 5.04 -24.51
N LEU A 25 -6.76 6.10 -23.88
CA LEU A 25 -6.42 6.42 -22.50
C LEU A 25 -6.69 5.15 -21.68
N PRO A 26 -5.81 4.74 -20.75
CA PRO A 26 -6.10 3.62 -19.88
C PRO A 26 -7.47 3.80 -19.25
N GLU A 27 -8.26 2.72 -19.21
CA GLU A 27 -9.58 2.73 -18.59
C GLU A 27 -9.43 3.26 -17.16
N PRO A 28 -10.28 4.21 -16.72
CA PRO A 28 -10.20 4.74 -15.38
C PRO A 28 -10.29 3.62 -14.35
N GLU A 29 -9.51 3.74 -13.28
CA GLU A 29 -9.57 2.79 -12.17
C GLU A 29 -11.00 2.68 -11.64
N LYS A 30 -11.49 1.44 -11.52
CA LYS A 30 -12.85 1.15 -11.06
C LYS A 30 -13.00 1.59 -9.60
N LYS A 31 -13.96 2.48 -9.34
CA LYS A 31 -14.29 2.98 -8.00
C LYS A 31 -15.62 2.42 -7.52
N TYR A 32 -15.73 2.25 -6.21
CA TYR A 32 -16.96 1.81 -5.55
C TYR A 32 -17.31 2.81 -4.44
N THR A 33 -18.61 3.03 -4.24
CA THR A 33 -19.15 3.86 -3.17
C THR A 33 -19.92 2.97 -2.21
N PHE A 34 -19.64 3.12 -0.92
CA PHE A 34 -20.30 2.37 0.15
C PHE A 34 -20.69 3.34 1.26
N GLU A 35 -21.79 3.04 1.93
CA GLU A 35 -22.17 3.71 3.18
C GLU A 35 -21.69 2.84 4.35
N PHE A 36 -21.14 3.49 5.36
CA PHE A 36 -20.68 2.83 6.58
C PHE A 36 -21.30 3.50 7.79
N THR A 37 -21.71 2.70 8.76
CA THR A 37 -22.01 3.17 10.11
C THR A 37 -20.73 3.53 10.85
N GLU A 38 -20.86 4.37 11.88
CA GLU A 38 -19.73 4.69 12.77
C GLU A 38 -19.12 3.43 13.38
N TYR A 39 -19.97 2.48 13.78
CA TYR A 39 -19.55 1.22 14.36
C TYR A 39 -18.70 0.39 13.39
N GLU A 40 -19.09 0.27 12.12
CA GLU A 40 -18.31 -0.47 11.12
C GLU A 40 -16.93 0.14 10.90
N LEU A 41 -16.83 1.48 10.83
CA LEU A 41 -15.55 2.17 10.72
C LEU A 41 -14.67 1.94 11.95
N GLN A 42 -15.25 1.95 13.15
CA GLN A 42 -14.54 1.60 14.39
C GLN A 42 -14.03 0.15 14.34
N GLN A 43 -14.85 -0.81 13.88
CA GLN A 43 -14.42 -2.20 13.74
C GLN A 43 -13.27 -2.35 12.75
N MET A 44 -13.29 -1.65 11.62
CA MET A 44 -12.19 -1.66 10.65
C MET A 44 -10.89 -1.10 11.25
N ALA A 45 -10.97 -0.02 12.03
CA ALA A 45 -9.82 0.55 12.72
C ALA A 45 -9.25 -0.39 13.80
N TRP A 46 -10.11 -1.05 14.57
CA TRP A 46 -9.71 -2.05 15.57
C TRP A 46 -9.15 -3.33 14.95
N LEU A 47 -9.71 -3.78 13.83
CA LEU A 47 -9.18 -4.90 13.05
C LEU A 47 -7.76 -4.60 12.58
N TRP A 48 -7.53 -3.40 12.05
CA TRP A 48 -6.18 -2.98 11.64
C TRP A 48 -5.22 -2.95 12.83
N PHE A 49 -5.66 -2.46 13.99
CA PHE A 49 -4.83 -2.46 15.19
C PHE A 49 -4.50 -3.88 15.67
N ALA A 50 -5.48 -4.79 15.69
CA ALA A 50 -5.26 -6.19 16.01
C ALA A 50 -4.26 -6.85 15.04
N PHE A 51 -4.39 -6.56 13.75
CA PHE A 51 -3.46 -7.04 12.72
C PHE A 51 -2.03 -6.50 12.94
N LYS A 52 -1.87 -5.22 13.25
CA LYS A 52 -0.58 -4.61 13.64
C LYS A 52 0.05 -5.35 14.83
N CYS A 53 -0.74 -5.59 15.87
CA CYS A 53 -0.29 -6.28 17.08
C CYS A 53 0.15 -7.72 16.77
N GLY A 54 -0.65 -8.45 15.97
CA GLY A 54 -0.31 -9.80 15.52
C GLY A 54 1.01 -9.86 14.75
N ALA A 55 1.22 -8.95 13.80
CA ALA A 55 2.48 -8.87 13.05
C ALA A 55 3.69 -8.65 13.97
N GLY A 56 3.57 -7.78 14.98
CA GLY A 56 4.62 -7.54 15.97
C GLY A 56 4.96 -8.79 16.79
N ILE A 57 3.94 -9.53 17.25
CA ILE A 57 4.14 -10.80 17.97
C ILE A 57 4.84 -11.82 17.05
N SER A 58 4.38 -11.96 15.81
CA SER A 58 4.99 -12.88 14.83
C SER A 58 6.46 -12.55 14.57
N GLN A 59 6.86 -11.27 14.57
CA GLN A 59 8.27 -10.88 14.46
C GLN A 59 9.11 -11.35 15.66
N HIS A 60 8.59 -11.24 16.88
CA HIS A 60 9.27 -11.75 18.07
C HIS A 60 9.40 -13.27 18.03
N ILE A 61 8.32 -13.99 17.71
CA ILE A 61 8.32 -15.46 17.61
C ILE A 61 9.27 -15.92 16.49
N HIS A 62 9.23 -15.27 15.33
CA HIS A 62 10.14 -15.57 14.23
C HIS A 62 11.61 -15.47 14.66
N LYS A 63 11.99 -14.40 15.37
CA LYS A 63 13.35 -14.23 15.89
C LYS A 63 13.75 -15.38 16.82
N ILE A 64 12.84 -15.81 17.70
CA ILE A 64 13.08 -16.95 18.62
C ILE A 64 13.31 -18.23 17.83
N PHE A 65 12.43 -18.57 16.86
CA PHE A 65 12.60 -19.78 16.05
C PHE A 65 13.86 -19.75 15.18
N LYS A 66 14.22 -18.59 14.64
CA LYS A 66 15.49 -18.41 13.92
C LYS A 66 16.69 -18.67 14.82
N MET A 67 16.67 -18.19 16.07
CA MET A 67 17.73 -18.46 17.06
C MET A 67 17.84 -19.94 17.42
N LEU A 68 16.71 -20.64 17.53
CA LEU A 68 16.65 -22.07 17.81
C LEU A 68 16.94 -22.96 16.59
N ARG A 69 17.17 -22.37 15.40
CA ARG A 69 17.29 -23.08 14.12
C ARG A 69 16.12 -24.03 13.84
N SER A 70 14.92 -23.65 14.29
CA SER A 70 13.70 -24.40 14.00
C SER A 70 13.27 -24.18 12.55
N ASP A 71 12.82 -25.25 11.92
CA ASP A 71 12.13 -25.26 10.63
C ASP A 71 10.86 -24.39 10.62
N MET A 72 10.23 -24.16 11.77
CA MET A 72 9.08 -23.25 11.92
C MET A 72 9.42 -21.78 11.64
N ALA A 73 10.70 -21.39 11.64
CA ALA A 73 11.10 -20.01 11.31
C ALA A 73 10.60 -19.60 9.91
N GLY A 74 10.71 -20.50 8.92
CA GLY A 74 10.20 -20.25 7.58
C GLY A 74 8.68 -20.07 7.54
N GLN A 75 7.95 -20.84 8.35
CA GLN A 75 6.47 -20.81 8.38
C GLN A 75 5.92 -19.49 8.92
N ILE A 76 6.63 -18.85 9.86
CA ILE A 76 6.18 -17.58 10.49
C ILE A 76 6.68 -16.35 9.72
N TYR A 77 7.67 -16.49 8.84
CA TYR A 77 8.26 -15.37 8.12
C TYR A 77 7.22 -14.51 7.39
N GLY A 78 6.28 -15.13 6.67
CA GLY A 78 5.26 -14.41 5.91
C GLY A 78 4.36 -13.53 6.78
N GLN A 79 3.90 -14.07 7.92
CA GLN A 79 3.10 -13.31 8.89
C GLN A 79 3.90 -12.18 9.56
N ALA A 80 5.20 -12.39 9.76
CA ALA A 80 6.09 -11.43 10.40
C ALA A 80 6.50 -10.28 9.45
N TYR A 81 6.64 -10.54 8.14
CA TYR A 81 7.26 -9.59 7.21
C TYR A 81 6.51 -9.38 5.89
N ASP A 82 5.99 -10.42 5.25
CA ASP A 82 5.36 -10.28 3.92
C ASP A 82 4.09 -9.43 3.97
N TYR A 83 3.34 -9.54 5.07
CA TYR A 83 2.08 -8.81 5.24
C TYR A 83 2.26 -7.35 5.70
N LEU A 84 3.49 -6.88 5.93
CA LEU A 84 3.75 -5.50 6.32
C LEU A 84 3.37 -4.49 5.23
N SER A 85 3.44 -4.90 3.96
CA SER A 85 2.98 -4.08 2.83
C SER A 85 1.48 -3.78 2.93
N VAL A 86 0.67 -4.81 3.21
CA VAL A 86 -0.78 -4.71 3.43
C VAL A 86 -1.08 -3.86 4.65
N LEU A 87 -0.33 -4.05 5.75
CA LEU A 87 -0.48 -3.25 6.96
C LEU A 87 -0.29 -1.75 6.70
N ARG A 88 0.73 -1.37 5.90
CA ARG A 88 0.98 0.02 5.51
C ARG A 88 -0.10 0.57 4.58
N ALA A 89 -0.47 -0.17 3.54
CA ALA A 89 -1.47 0.29 2.57
C ALA A 89 -2.84 0.50 3.25
N THR A 90 -3.26 -0.45 4.09
CA THR A 90 -4.53 -0.36 4.83
C THR A 90 -4.51 0.78 5.86
N ASN A 91 -3.37 1.08 6.50
CA ASN A 91 -3.25 2.25 7.38
C ASN A 91 -3.54 3.56 6.64
N GLN A 92 -3.02 3.72 5.42
CA GLN A 92 -3.25 4.91 4.59
C GLN A 92 -4.72 5.03 4.17
N ILE A 93 -5.33 3.92 3.75
CA ILE A 93 -6.75 3.87 3.38
C ILE A 93 -7.62 4.26 4.57
N LEU A 94 -7.37 3.68 5.75
CA LEU A 94 -8.13 3.96 6.96
C LEU A 94 -7.98 5.42 7.40
N ASN A 95 -6.74 5.94 7.45
CA ASN A 95 -6.51 7.35 7.78
C ASN A 95 -7.27 8.29 6.85
N ARG A 96 -7.39 7.97 5.56
CA ARG A 96 -8.17 8.77 4.60
C ARG A 96 -9.66 8.75 4.90
N ILE A 97 -10.24 7.58 5.19
CA ILE A 97 -11.71 7.45 5.36
C ILE A 97 -12.20 7.86 6.76
N ILE A 98 -11.35 7.81 7.79
CA ILE A 98 -11.69 8.22 9.16
C ILE A 98 -10.95 9.48 9.63
N GLN A 99 -10.45 10.31 8.69
CA GLN A 99 -9.68 11.51 9.04
C GLN A 99 -10.45 12.49 9.93
N GLU A 100 -11.77 12.57 9.75
CA GLU A 100 -12.63 13.58 10.39
C GLU A 100 -12.97 13.24 11.85
N PHE A 101 -12.77 11.99 12.28
CA PHE A 101 -13.08 11.56 13.65
C PHE A 101 -12.00 11.98 14.64
N GLU A 102 -12.38 12.40 15.84
CA GLU A 102 -11.41 12.74 16.89
C GLU A 102 -10.91 11.49 17.63
N ALA A 103 -9.62 11.47 17.99
CA ALA A 103 -9.04 10.41 18.79
C ALA A 103 -9.41 10.60 20.28
N ASP A 104 -10.67 10.33 20.63
CA ASP A 104 -11.17 10.46 21.98
C ASP A 104 -10.81 9.22 22.85
N PRO A 105 -10.08 9.38 23.96
CA PRO A 105 -9.74 8.27 24.86
C PRO A 105 -10.94 7.60 25.54
N MET A 106 -12.08 8.29 25.65
CA MET A 106 -13.29 7.80 26.34
C MET A 106 -14.22 7.00 25.42
N THR A 107 -13.95 6.97 24.11
CA THR A 107 -14.75 6.22 23.13
C THR A 107 -13.94 5.11 22.44
N ASN A 108 -14.57 4.41 21.51
CA ASN A 108 -13.87 3.44 20.66
C ASN A 108 -12.89 4.10 19.68
N TRP A 109 -12.99 5.41 19.44
CA TRP A 109 -12.05 6.15 18.61
C TRP A 109 -10.66 6.32 19.24
N ARG A 110 -10.45 5.90 20.49
CA ARG A 110 -9.10 5.78 21.09
C ARG A 110 -8.11 4.97 20.24
N VAL A 111 -8.60 4.05 19.41
CA VAL A 111 -7.78 3.28 18.46
C VAL A 111 -7.04 4.16 17.46
N LEU A 112 -7.57 5.34 17.13
CA LEU A 112 -6.98 6.29 16.20
C LEU A 112 -5.60 6.75 16.65
N LYS A 113 -5.32 6.76 17.97
CA LYS A 113 -3.98 7.03 18.49
C LYS A 113 -2.95 6.07 17.90
N HIS A 114 -3.26 4.77 17.85
CA HIS A 114 -2.35 3.75 17.30
C HIS A 114 -2.22 3.84 15.78
N LEU A 115 -3.31 4.21 15.11
CA LEU A 115 -3.39 4.29 13.66
C LEU A 115 -2.64 5.51 13.11
N ARG A 116 -2.76 6.67 13.78
CA ARG A 116 -2.12 7.94 13.40
C ARG A 116 -0.65 8.02 13.82
N GLN A 117 -0.26 7.34 14.90
CA GLN A 117 1.14 7.29 15.36
C GLN A 117 1.95 6.14 14.73
N PHE A 118 1.38 5.44 13.76
CA PHE A 118 2.06 4.35 13.09
C PHE A 118 3.21 4.87 12.23
N ASP A 119 4.45 4.48 12.56
CA ASP A 119 5.60 4.71 11.69
C ASP A 119 5.77 3.54 10.71
N PRO A 120 5.46 3.71 9.41
CA PRO A 120 5.59 2.66 8.43
C PRO A 120 7.06 2.24 8.19
N LYS A 121 8.03 3.10 8.54
CA LYS A 121 9.47 2.85 8.37
C LYS A 121 10.11 2.14 9.56
N ALA A 122 9.50 2.22 10.74
CA ALA A 122 9.99 1.53 11.94
C ALA A 122 9.96 0.00 11.78
N VAL A 123 9.04 -0.54 10.97
CA VAL A 123 8.95 -1.97 10.73
C VAL A 123 9.92 -2.38 9.61
N LYS A 124 11.12 -2.80 9.99
CA LYS A 124 12.16 -3.28 9.06
C LYS A 124 11.91 -4.73 8.68
N ILE A 125 12.09 -5.04 7.40
CA ILE A 125 12.18 -6.41 6.89
C ILE A 125 13.68 -6.74 6.92
N ASP A 126 14.07 -7.74 7.72
CA ASP A 126 15.42 -8.30 7.63
C ASP A 126 15.49 -9.06 6.31
N ARG A 127 16.04 -8.42 5.27
CA ARG A 127 16.40 -9.09 4.02
C ARG A 127 17.69 -9.89 4.20
#